data_AF-A0A947W306-F1
#
_entry.id   AF-A0A947W306-F1
#
_cell.length_a   1.000
_cell.length_b   1.000
_cell.length_c   1.000
_cell.angle_alpha   90.00
_cell.angle_beta   90.00
_cell.angle_gamma   90.00
#
_symmetry.space_group_name_H-M   'P 1'
#
loop_
_entity.id
_entity.type
_entity.pdbx_description
1 polymer ?
#
loop_
_entity_poly.entity_id
_entity_poly.type
_entity_poly.pdbx_seq_one_letter_code
_entity_poly.pdbx_strand_id
1 'polypeptide(L)'
;MDVSPEGQIRFFNIVAVFTVLLIYGTLFFVSGCGLKQKEKNTPSFRIISTSLSKGIDITEDDSYPRDVSDIFTSNDTEIVSHVRYANLSGSHHFKWEWYTPDGKLYYATKAHPVKTSVNTYVTQGTSWHKLPMGDILKQNGSGRWKVNIFFDDALVASDFFQIKMNSGNTEFGNFHALVIGNNKYSFLHELKTAENDGRKVASVLEDLYRFKVTLLLNAKRADIMLALNKLRNSLTEDDNLLIFYAGHGLLDEQGDEGYWLPVDAKKDNEIYWISNSYIATVLKAVAARHVLIVSDSCYSGKLSRDAGGPRVSLKNLNYYKNIARKKSRCVISSGGLEPVIDSGGKNGHSIFAATFIDTLIENKGIMDTNMLFTKVRHSVMLNSSQTPEYSDLRNAGHEGGDFLFIRR
;
A
#
# COMPACT_ATOMS: atom_id res chain seq x y z
N MET A 1 11.59 -63.81 -47.92
CA MET A 1 12.18 -65.13 -48.19
C MET A 1 13.45 -64.88 -48.99
N ASP A 2 14.61 -65.43 -48.75
CA ASP A 2 15.25 -66.18 -47.65
C ASP A 2 16.71 -66.34 -48.12
N VAL A 3 17.56 -66.94 -47.30
CA VAL A 3 18.84 -67.62 -47.63
C VAL A 3 20.14 -66.79 -47.54
N SER A 4 20.80 -66.86 -46.36
CA SER A 4 22.09 -67.55 -46.04
C SER A 4 23.36 -67.32 -46.93
N PRO A 5 24.63 -67.69 -46.55
CA PRO A 5 25.08 -68.53 -45.42
C PRO A 5 26.43 -68.20 -44.72
N GLU A 6 26.71 -69.08 -43.75
CA GLU A 6 27.88 -69.36 -42.88
C GLU A 6 29.26 -69.57 -43.57
N GLY A 7 30.34 -69.63 -42.75
CA GLY A 7 31.46 -70.57 -42.99
C GLY A 7 32.89 -70.13 -42.64
N GLN A 8 33.55 -70.88 -41.73
CA GLN A 8 34.94 -70.76 -41.22
C GLN A 8 36.06 -71.22 -42.20
N ILE A 9 37.35 -70.91 -41.91
CA ILE A 9 38.47 -71.87 -41.61
C ILE A 9 39.87 -71.18 -41.48
N ARG A 10 40.75 -71.88 -40.74
CA ARG A 10 42.01 -71.68 -39.98
C ARG A 10 43.39 -71.54 -40.68
N PHE A 11 44.41 -71.34 -39.81
CA PHE A 11 45.85 -71.77 -39.79
C PHE A 11 46.90 -70.64 -40.03
N PHE A 12 48.02 -70.45 -39.32
CA PHE A 12 49.03 -71.35 -38.68
C PHE A 12 49.76 -70.70 -37.48
N ASN A 13 50.36 -71.52 -36.60
CA ASN A 13 51.28 -71.20 -35.47
C ASN A 13 52.76 -71.44 -35.87
N ILE A 14 53.74 -70.80 -35.19
CA ILE A 14 55.16 -71.20 -34.88
C ILE A 14 55.81 -70.01 -34.11
N VAL A 15 56.05 -69.99 -32.78
CA VAL A 15 57.09 -70.61 -31.89
C VAL A 15 58.30 -69.67 -31.55
N ALA A 16 58.42 -69.35 -30.24
CA ALA A 16 59.64 -69.18 -29.39
C ALA A 16 60.60 -67.96 -29.62
N VAL A 17 61.42 -67.38 -28.72
CA VAL A 17 61.81 -67.50 -27.28
C VAL A 17 62.92 -66.44 -26.99
N PHE A 18 62.92 -65.81 -25.79
CA PHE A 18 64.08 -65.35 -24.96
C PHE A 18 64.92 -64.04 -25.18
N THR A 19 64.86 -63.20 -24.11
CA THR A 19 65.92 -62.48 -23.31
C THR A 19 66.91 -61.42 -23.87
N VAL A 20 66.93 -60.27 -23.16
CA VAL A 20 68.05 -59.62 -22.42
C VAL A 20 68.90 -58.44 -23.00
N LEU A 21 68.94 -57.37 -22.17
CA LEU A 21 69.88 -56.23 -21.96
C LEU A 21 70.26 -55.27 -23.12
N LEU A 22 69.92 -53.97 -23.05
CA LEU A 22 70.61 -52.82 -22.39
C LEU A 22 71.89 -52.34 -23.12
N ILE A 23 71.87 -51.11 -23.66
CA ILE A 23 72.84 -50.00 -23.43
C ILE A 23 72.73 -48.90 -24.51
N TYR A 24 72.51 -47.68 -24.01
CA TYR A 24 72.86 -46.32 -24.46
C TYR A 24 73.28 -46.03 -25.91
N GLY A 25 72.64 -44.99 -26.47
CA GLY A 25 73.13 -44.24 -27.62
C GLY A 25 72.23 -43.04 -27.94
N THR A 26 72.45 -41.94 -27.23
CA THR A 26 71.74 -40.66 -27.37
C THR A 26 72.08 -39.91 -28.67
N LEU A 27 71.05 -39.21 -29.18
CA LEU A 27 71.05 -38.09 -30.15
C LEU A 27 71.23 -38.41 -31.64
N PHE A 28 70.11 -38.46 -32.37
CA PHE A 28 69.85 -37.54 -33.50
C PHE A 28 68.32 -37.35 -33.67
N PHE A 29 67.92 -36.09 -33.83
CA PHE A 29 66.55 -35.56 -33.90
C PHE A 29 65.74 -36.13 -35.08
N VAL A 30 64.55 -36.68 -34.81
CA VAL A 30 63.35 -36.51 -35.68
C VAL A 30 62.11 -36.38 -34.78
N SER A 31 61.35 -35.33 -35.05
CA SER A 31 60.20 -34.81 -34.32
C SER A 31 59.09 -35.82 -34.00
N GLY A 32 58.96 -36.16 -32.70
CA GLY A 32 57.75 -36.71 -32.12
C GLY A 32 57.08 -35.64 -31.26
N CYS A 33 56.04 -35.01 -31.81
CA CYS A 33 55.23 -34.02 -31.11
C CYS A 33 54.42 -34.73 -30.01
N GLY A 34 55.02 -34.91 -28.84
CA GLY A 34 54.30 -35.25 -27.62
C GLY A 34 53.47 -34.05 -27.20
N LEU A 35 52.19 -34.04 -27.57
CA LEU A 35 51.19 -33.12 -27.06
C LEU A 35 51.22 -33.17 -25.53
N LYS A 36 51.91 -32.20 -24.90
CA LYS A 36 51.54 -31.76 -23.56
C LYS A 36 50.06 -31.40 -23.67
N GLN A 37 49.20 -32.22 -23.08
CA GLN A 37 47.81 -31.85 -22.87
C GLN A 37 47.87 -30.58 -22.03
N LYS A 38 47.61 -29.44 -22.67
CA LYS A 38 47.46 -28.15 -22.00
C LYS A 38 46.39 -28.39 -20.95
N GLU A 39 46.75 -28.39 -19.67
CA GLU A 39 45.76 -28.18 -18.62
C GLU A 39 45.02 -26.90 -19.00
N LYS A 40 43.77 -27.04 -19.40
CA LYS A 40 42.89 -25.91 -19.65
C LYS A 40 42.75 -25.29 -18.27
N ASN A 41 43.47 -24.19 -18.01
CA ASN A 41 43.32 -23.40 -16.79
C ASN A 41 41.85 -22.97 -16.71
N THR A 42 41.03 -23.76 -16.02
CA THR A 42 39.64 -23.42 -15.76
C THR A 42 39.68 -22.19 -14.85
N PRO A 43 39.10 -21.06 -15.26
CA PRO A 43 39.15 -19.85 -14.46
C PRO A 43 38.44 -20.12 -13.12
N SER A 44 38.93 -19.51 -12.03
CA SER A 44 38.38 -19.74 -10.69
C SER A 44 36.97 -19.13 -10.58
N PHE A 45 36.08 -19.85 -9.90
CA PHE A 45 34.75 -19.35 -9.54
C PHE A 45 34.86 -18.00 -8.82
N ARG A 46 33.96 -17.08 -9.15
CA ARG A 46 33.85 -15.80 -8.45
C ARG A 46 32.43 -15.26 -8.47
N ILE A 47 32.07 -14.56 -7.40
CA ILE A 47 30.90 -13.68 -7.39
C ILE A 47 31.27 -12.41 -8.16
N ILE A 48 30.43 -12.04 -9.12
CA ILE A 48 30.56 -10.77 -9.87
C ILE A 48 29.89 -9.64 -9.08
N SER A 49 28.66 -9.86 -8.64
CA SER A 49 27.87 -8.83 -7.96
C SER A 49 26.69 -9.45 -7.21
N THR A 50 26.25 -8.76 -6.15
CA THR A 50 24.98 -9.00 -5.48
C THR A 50 24.07 -7.78 -5.64
N SER A 51 22.76 -7.99 -5.56
CA SER A 51 21.77 -6.92 -5.62
C SER A 51 20.49 -7.30 -4.91
N LEU A 52 19.86 -6.29 -4.29
CA LEU A 52 18.51 -6.38 -3.75
C LEU A 52 17.53 -5.67 -4.68
N SER A 53 16.34 -6.23 -4.87
CA SER A 53 15.36 -5.67 -5.81
C SER A 53 13.92 -6.00 -5.42
N LYS A 54 12.96 -5.22 -5.93
CA LYS A 54 11.52 -5.35 -5.59
C LYS A 54 10.79 -6.37 -6.46
N GLY A 55 11.47 -6.89 -7.48
CA GLY A 55 11.01 -8.01 -8.30
C GLY A 55 12.16 -8.63 -9.07
N ILE A 56 11.83 -9.64 -9.87
CA ILE A 56 12.77 -10.31 -10.77
C ILE A 56 12.09 -10.74 -12.07
N ASP A 57 12.79 -10.56 -13.18
CA ASP A 57 12.41 -11.08 -14.50
C ASP A 57 13.20 -12.35 -14.79
N ILE A 58 12.51 -13.41 -15.23
CA ILE A 58 13.10 -14.73 -15.48
C ILE A 58 12.96 -15.04 -16.96
N THR A 59 14.07 -15.42 -17.58
CA THR A 59 14.15 -15.93 -18.95
C THR A 59 14.53 -17.42 -18.92
N GLU A 60 14.58 -18.08 -20.07
CA GLU A 60 14.96 -19.50 -20.13
C GLU A 60 16.35 -19.77 -19.55
N ASP A 61 17.30 -18.85 -19.75
CA ASP A 61 18.72 -19.05 -19.39
C ASP A 61 19.25 -18.10 -18.29
N ASP A 62 18.51 -17.04 -17.93
CA ASP A 62 19.00 -16.01 -17.02
C ASP A 62 17.88 -15.32 -16.21
N SER A 63 18.29 -14.52 -15.21
CA SER A 63 17.40 -13.73 -14.38
C SER A 63 17.92 -12.32 -14.14
N TYR A 64 17.00 -11.35 -14.07
CA TYR A 64 17.31 -9.93 -14.01
C TYR A 64 16.55 -9.25 -12.87
N PRO A 65 17.24 -8.61 -11.90
CA PRO A 65 16.58 -7.91 -10.81
C PRO A 65 15.82 -6.68 -11.34
N ARG A 66 14.55 -6.54 -10.94
CA ARG A 66 13.68 -5.41 -11.29
C ARG A 66 13.56 -4.45 -10.12
N ASP A 67 13.70 -3.15 -10.39
CA ASP A 67 13.63 -2.09 -9.38
C ASP A 67 14.62 -2.33 -8.23
N VAL A 68 15.92 -2.32 -8.57
CA VAL A 68 17.02 -2.51 -7.63
C VAL A 68 16.95 -1.45 -6.53
N SER A 69 16.92 -1.89 -5.26
CA SER A 69 16.82 -1.02 -4.11
C SER A 69 17.25 -1.75 -2.83
N ASP A 70 17.80 -1.00 -1.87
CA ASP A 70 18.02 -1.40 -0.49
C ASP A 70 16.95 -0.84 0.47
N ILE A 71 15.92 -0.17 -0.07
CA ILE A 71 14.80 0.38 0.69
C ILE A 71 13.49 -0.20 0.18
N PHE A 72 12.78 -0.86 1.10
CA PHE A 72 11.52 -1.52 0.86
C PHE A 72 10.43 -0.93 1.74
N THR A 73 9.21 -1.04 1.27
CA THR A 73 8.01 -0.55 1.95
C THR A 73 6.98 -1.66 2.04
N SER A 74 5.99 -1.50 2.92
CA SER A 74 4.87 -2.42 3.03
C SER A 74 4.01 -2.58 1.77
N ASN A 75 4.23 -1.79 0.70
CA ASN A 75 3.56 -1.98 -0.59
C ASN A 75 4.27 -2.92 -1.55
N ASP A 76 5.58 -3.11 -1.35
CA ASP A 76 6.34 -3.98 -2.24
C ASP A 76 5.84 -5.41 -2.05
N THR A 77 5.78 -6.20 -3.11
CA THR A 77 5.24 -7.57 -3.02
C THR A 77 6.26 -8.55 -2.48
N GLU A 78 7.54 -8.30 -2.75
CA GLU A 78 8.63 -9.19 -2.45
C GLU A 78 9.95 -8.42 -2.34
N ILE A 79 10.93 -9.08 -1.72
CA ILE A 79 12.32 -8.67 -1.67
C ILE A 79 13.12 -9.78 -2.31
N VAL A 80 13.85 -9.47 -3.37
CA VAL A 80 14.70 -10.43 -4.08
C VAL A 80 16.15 -10.17 -3.73
N SER A 81 16.88 -11.22 -3.33
CA SER A 81 18.34 -11.22 -3.26
C SER A 81 18.88 -12.02 -4.45
N HIS A 82 19.63 -11.33 -5.29
CA HIS A 82 20.12 -11.85 -6.56
C HIS A 82 21.65 -11.79 -6.61
N VAL A 83 22.25 -12.84 -7.20
CA VAL A 83 23.70 -13.01 -7.35
C VAL A 83 24.04 -13.27 -8.80
N ARG A 84 25.02 -12.53 -9.31
CA ARG A 84 25.73 -12.86 -10.56
C ARG A 84 27.06 -13.49 -10.23
N TYR A 85 27.39 -14.58 -10.90
CA TYR A 85 28.66 -15.29 -10.73
C TYR A 85 29.28 -15.65 -12.08
N ALA A 86 30.58 -15.96 -12.06
CA ALA A 86 31.33 -16.41 -13.24
C ALA A 86 32.16 -17.64 -12.92
N ASN A 87 32.48 -18.38 -13.99
CA ASN A 87 33.40 -19.51 -13.99
C ASN A 87 32.97 -20.66 -13.07
N LEU A 88 31.67 -20.96 -13.04
CA LEU A 88 31.16 -22.11 -12.31
C LEU A 88 31.52 -23.39 -13.07
N SER A 89 32.09 -24.39 -12.40
CA SER A 89 32.39 -25.70 -12.98
C SER A 89 32.11 -26.81 -11.98
N GLY A 90 31.34 -27.83 -12.36
CA GLY A 90 30.96 -28.92 -11.45
C GLY A 90 29.58 -28.68 -10.83
N SER A 91 29.33 -29.25 -9.65
CA SER A 91 28.05 -29.21 -8.96
C SER A 91 28.19 -28.50 -7.63
N HIS A 92 27.48 -27.40 -7.46
CA HIS A 92 27.53 -26.53 -6.29
C HIS A 92 26.13 -26.13 -5.86
N HIS A 93 26.02 -25.31 -4.82
CA HIS A 93 24.76 -24.76 -4.39
C HIS A 93 24.88 -23.39 -3.73
N PHE A 94 23.82 -22.60 -3.84
CA PHE A 94 23.63 -21.38 -3.08
C PHE A 94 22.64 -21.56 -1.93
N LYS A 95 22.80 -20.77 -0.87
CA LYS A 95 21.86 -20.67 0.25
C LYS A 95 21.72 -19.22 0.69
N TRP A 96 20.51 -18.82 1.05
CA TRP A 96 20.23 -17.50 1.64
C TRP A 96 19.78 -17.65 3.08
N GLU A 97 20.30 -16.79 3.94
CA GLU A 97 19.85 -16.65 5.32
C GLU A 97 19.43 -15.21 5.59
N TRP A 98 18.18 -15.03 5.99
CA TRP A 98 17.54 -13.75 6.20
C TRP A 98 17.44 -13.48 7.69
N TYR A 99 17.85 -12.29 8.11
CA TYR A 99 17.93 -11.92 9.51
C TYR A 99 17.07 -10.68 9.78
N THR A 100 16.31 -10.74 10.87
CA THR A 100 15.50 -9.66 11.40
C THR A 100 16.38 -8.51 11.92
N PRO A 101 15.80 -7.32 12.21
CA PRO A 101 16.54 -6.17 12.72
C PRO A 101 17.18 -6.37 14.10
N ASP A 102 16.62 -7.26 14.94
CA ASP A 102 17.22 -7.67 16.21
C ASP A 102 18.29 -8.76 16.05
N GLY A 103 18.65 -9.12 14.82
CA GLY A 103 19.73 -10.05 14.49
C GLY A 103 19.35 -11.53 14.56
N LYS A 104 18.06 -11.87 14.73
CA LYS A 104 17.60 -13.27 14.73
C LYS A 104 17.47 -13.80 13.31
N LEU A 105 17.75 -15.09 13.13
CA LEU A 105 17.48 -15.77 11.87
C LEU A 105 15.97 -15.85 11.64
N TYR A 106 15.49 -15.19 10.60
CA TYR A 106 14.09 -15.22 10.17
C TYR A 106 13.81 -16.45 9.30
N TYR A 107 14.65 -16.66 8.29
CA TYR A 107 14.46 -17.73 7.32
C TYR A 107 15.79 -18.16 6.72
N ALA A 108 15.95 -19.47 6.49
CA ALA A 108 17.07 -20.03 5.77
C ALA A 108 16.54 -20.91 4.63
N THR A 109 17.06 -20.71 3.42
CA THR A 109 16.66 -21.52 2.26
C THR A 109 17.23 -22.94 2.38
N LYS A 110 16.61 -23.88 1.65
CA LYS A 110 17.31 -25.13 1.29
C LYS A 110 18.43 -24.82 0.30
N ALA A 111 19.31 -25.79 0.07
CA ALA A 111 20.35 -25.72 -0.95
C ALA A 111 19.72 -25.52 -2.34
N HIS A 112 20.06 -24.42 -3.01
CA HIS A 112 19.69 -24.14 -4.41
C HIS A 112 20.80 -24.65 -5.33
N PRO A 113 20.63 -25.82 -5.98
CA PRO A 113 21.70 -26.43 -6.77
C PRO A 113 22.00 -25.63 -8.04
N VAL A 114 23.28 -25.45 -8.34
CA VAL A 114 23.78 -24.92 -9.61
C VAL A 114 24.83 -25.91 -10.16
N LYS A 115 24.65 -26.37 -11.40
CA LYS A 115 25.48 -27.44 -11.97
C LYS A 115 25.89 -27.13 -13.39
N THR A 116 27.06 -27.60 -13.79
CA THR A 116 27.51 -27.61 -15.17
C THR A 116 27.72 -29.03 -15.68
N SER A 117 27.72 -29.21 -16.99
CA SER A 117 28.10 -30.47 -17.62
C SER A 117 29.57 -30.80 -17.35
N VAL A 118 29.89 -32.08 -17.36
CA VAL A 118 31.27 -32.57 -17.17
C VAL A 118 32.18 -31.92 -18.23
N ASN A 119 33.33 -31.40 -17.79
CA ASN A 119 34.33 -30.69 -18.60
C ASN A 119 33.87 -29.36 -19.24
N THR A 120 32.77 -28.75 -18.77
CA THR A 120 32.37 -27.38 -19.13
C THR A 120 32.33 -26.45 -17.92
N TYR A 121 32.43 -25.15 -18.18
CA TYR A 121 32.20 -24.11 -17.17
C TYR A 121 31.24 -23.06 -17.72
N VAL A 122 30.44 -22.49 -16.83
CA VAL A 122 29.54 -21.37 -17.13
C VAL A 122 30.33 -20.08 -16.98
N THR A 123 30.43 -19.30 -18.06
CA THR A 123 31.16 -18.03 -18.09
C THR A 123 30.49 -16.97 -17.22
N GLN A 124 29.15 -16.91 -17.24
CA GLN A 124 28.32 -16.12 -16.35
C GLN A 124 27.02 -16.85 -16.05
N GLY A 125 26.54 -16.74 -14.82
CA GLY A 125 25.24 -17.26 -14.41
C GLY A 125 24.64 -16.44 -13.28
N THR A 126 23.37 -16.69 -13.00
CA THR A 126 22.62 -16.03 -11.94
C THR A 126 21.95 -17.02 -11.01
N SER A 127 21.79 -16.61 -9.76
CA SER A 127 20.99 -17.33 -8.78
C SER A 127 20.36 -16.33 -7.83
N TRP A 128 19.20 -16.66 -7.28
CA TRP A 128 18.44 -15.73 -6.47
C TRP A 128 17.49 -16.45 -5.52
N HIS A 129 17.07 -15.73 -4.49
CA HIS A 129 15.95 -16.10 -3.64
C HIS A 129 15.09 -14.88 -3.36
N LYS A 130 13.79 -15.09 -3.14
CA LYS A 130 12.85 -14.03 -2.81
C LYS A 130 12.10 -14.28 -1.52
N LEU A 131 11.92 -13.23 -0.73
CA LEU A 131 11.02 -13.23 0.42
C LEU A 131 9.73 -12.49 0.08
N PRO A 132 8.55 -13.11 0.25
CA PRO A 132 7.28 -12.41 0.15
C PRO A 132 7.12 -11.36 1.26
N MET A 133 6.77 -10.13 0.90
CA MET A 133 6.57 -9.05 1.89
C MET A 133 5.41 -9.36 2.84
N GLY A 134 4.37 -10.06 2.36
CA GLY A 134 3.21 -10.42 3.17
C GLY A 134 3.54 -11.24 4.42
N ASP A 135 4.58 -12.08 4.39
CA ASP A 135 4.98 -12.88 5.55
C ASP A 135 5.82 -12.08 6.55
N ILE A 136 6.54 -11.07 6.08
CA ILE A 136 7.30 -10.14 6.91
C ILE A 136 6.35 -9.20 7.68
N LEU A 137 5.29 -8.72 7.01
CA LEU A 137 4.32 -7.80 7.61
C LEU A 137 3.51 -8.42 8.76
N LYS A 138 3.23 -9.73 8.71
CA LYS A 138 2.53 -10.45 9.81
C LYS A 138 3.28 -10.39 11.15
N GLN A 139 4.58 -10.14 11.13
CA GLN A 139 5.45 -10.15 12.31
C GLN A 139 5.94 -8.75 12.70
N ASN A 140 5.34 -7.69 12.14
CA ASN A 140 5.73 -6.30 12.40
C ASN A 140 7.21 -6.02 12.05
N GLY A 141 7.71 -6.66 10.99
CA GLY A 141 9.11 -6.75 10.60
C GLY A 141 9.74 -5.48 10.02
N SER A 142 9.42 -4.30 10.54
CA SER A 142 10.06 -3.04 10.12
C SER A 142 11.46 -2.89 10.69
N GLY A 143 12.36 -2.20 9.99
CA GLY A 143 13.72 -1.96 10.46
C GLY A 143 14.79 -2.36 9.44
N ARG A 144 16.04 -2.40 9.89
CA ARG A 144 17.18 -2.75 9.05
C ARG A 144 17.44 -4.25 9.10
N TRP A 145 17.17 -4.93 8.00
CA TRP A 145 17.37 -6.36 7.82
C TRP A 145 18.73 -6.66 7.18
N LYS A 146 19.09 -7.93 7.22
CA LYS A 146 20.30 -8.46 6.57
C LYS A 146 19.97 -9.76 5.84
N VAL A 147 20.57 -9.98 4.68
CA VAL A 147 20.61 -11.27 4.02
C VAL A 147 22.07 -11.70 3.81
N ASN A 148 22.37 -12.92 4.23
CA ASN A 148 23.63 -13.58 3.97
C ASN A 148 23.46 -14.56 2.82
N ILE A 149 24.45 -14.61 1.93
CA ILE A 149 24.47 -15.51 0.78
C ILE A 149 25.68 -16.43 0.92
N PHE A 150 25.43 -17.73 0.84
CA PHE A 150 26.44 -18.77 0.95
C PHE A 150 26.58 -19.52 -0.38
N PHE A 151 27.80 -19.90 -0.70
CA PHE A 151 28.15 -20.80 -1.80
C PHE A 151 28.95 -21.96 -1.22
N ASP A 152 28.44 -23.19 -1.34
CA ASP A 152 29.00 -24.38 -0.69
C ASP A 152 29.38 -24.14 0.78
N ASP A 153 28.42 -23.67 1.56
CA ASP A 153 28.54 -23.34 2.99
C ASP A 153 29.53 -22.21 3.35
N ALA A 154 30.27 -21.67 2.38
CA ALA A 154 31.10 -20.49 2.57
C ALA A 154 30.26 -19.21 2.38
N LEU A 155 30.31 -18.29 3.35
CA LEU A 155 29.68 -16.98 3.23
C LEU A 155 30.39 -16.17 2.13
N VAL A 156 29.65 -15.82 1.07
CA VAL A 156 30.19 -15.07 -0.07
C VAL A 156 29.71 -13.63 -0.16
N ALA A 157 28.58 -13.29 0.50
CA ALA A 157 28.08 -11.92 0.57
C ALA A 157 27.14 -11.69 1.76
N SER A 158 27.06 -10.43 2.20
CA SER A 158 26.08 -9.94 3.17
C SER A 158 25.52 -8.60 2.71
N ASP A 159 24.22 -8.56 2.38
CA ASP A 159 23.53 -7.35 1.98
C ASP A 159 22.60 -6.87 3.09
N PHE A 160 22.48 -5.55 3.26
CA PHE A 160 21.58 -4.93 4.23
C PHE A 160 20.48 -4.14 3.51
N PHE A 161 19.28 -4.14 4.09
CA PHE A 161 18.17 -3.36 3.55
C PHE A 161 17.26 -2.82 4.64
N GLN A 162 16.57 -1.74 4.34
CA GLN A 162 15.62 -1.11 5.23
C GLN A 162 14.20 -1.44 4.80
N ILE A 163 13.40 -2.03 5.69
CA ILE A 163 11.95 -2.08 5.55
C ILE A 163 11.36 -0.91 6.32
N LYS A 164 10.65 -0.04 5.63
CA LYS A 164 9.84 1.03 6.21
C LYS A 164 8.39 0.58 6.22
N MET A 165 7.74 0.61 7.39
CA MET A 165 6.28 0.57 7.39
C MET A 165 5.82 1.89 6.83
N ASN A 166 4.99 1.86 5.79
CA ASN A 166 4.24 3.06 5.48
C ASN A 166 3.25 3.22 6.64
N SER A 167 3.39 4.30 7.41
CA SER A 167 2.46 4.68 8.48
C SER A 167 1.12 5.20 7.93
N GLY A 168 0.69 4.71 6.76
CA GLY A 168 -0.54 5.04 6.06
C GLY A 168 -0.78 4.02 4.94
N ASN A 169 -2.04 3.71 4.60
CA ASN A 169 -2.33 2.84 3.45
C ASN A 169 -1.96 3.65 2.21
N THR A 170 -0.76 3.46 1.72
CA THR A 170 -0.34 4.04 0.44
C THR A 170 -1.18 3.54 -0.74
N GLU A 171 -1.96 2.47 -0.59
CA GLU A 171 -2.96 2.07 -1.59
C GLU A 171 -4.18 3.00 -1.64
N PHE A 172 -4.56 3.61 -0.51
CA PHE A 172 -5.78 4.42 -0.38
C PHE A 172 -5.50 5.88 0.00
N GLY A 173 -4.23 6.26 0.14
CA GLY A 173 -3.78 7.60 0.51
C GLY A 173 -3.68 7.83 2.03
N ASN A 174 -3.20 9.00 2.40
CA ASN A 174 -3.22 9.47 3.79
C ASN A 174 -4.59 10.08 4.10
N PHE A 175 -5.01 10.03 5.36
CA PHE A 175 -6.30 10.55 5.78
C PHE A 175 -6.12 11.70 6.76
N HIS A 176 -6.74 12.83 6.46
CA HIS A 176 -6.78 14.02 7.29
C HIS A 176 -8.23 14.33 7.64
N ALA A 177 -8.46 14.92 8.81
CA ALA A 177 -9.75 15.51 9.11
C ALA A 177 -9.65 16.89 9.73
N LEU A 178 -10.64 17.72 9.39
CA LEU A 178 -10.98 18.93 10.12
C LEU A 178 -12.30 18.67 10.85
N VAL A 179 -12.25 18.66 12.17
CA VAL A 179 -13.43 18.40 13.00
C VAL A 179 -13.77 19.70 13.74
N ILE A 180 -14.99 20.19 13.56
CA ILE A 180 -15.46 21.46 14.11
C ILE A 180 -16.69 21.19 14.98
N GLY A 181 -16.64 21.61 16.24
CA GLY A 181 -17.76 21.49 17.18
C GLY A 181 -18.02 22.82 17.89
N ASN A 182 -19.13 23.47 17.58
CA ASN A 182 -19.46 24.81 18.08
C ASN A 182 -20.68 24.79 19.00
N ASN A 183 -20.46 25.02 20.30
CA ASN A 183 -21.49 25.10 21.33
C ASN A 183 -21.69 26.52 21.87
N LYS A 184 -20.61 27.25 22.16
CA LYS A 184 -20.61 28.47 22.97
C LYS A 184 -20.73 29.73 22.11
N TYR A 185 -21.92 29.96 21.56
CA TYR A 185 -22.19 31.11 20.70
C TYR A 185 -22.28 32.41 21.50
N SER A 186 -21.63 33.47 21.01
CA SER A 186 -21.62 34.79 21.67
C SER A 186 -22.93 35.56 21.48
N PHE A 187 -23.63 35.34 20.35
CA PHE A 187 -24.82 36.12 19.97
C PHE A 187 -26.00 35.25 19.53
N LEU A 188 -25.85 33.93 19.52
CA LEU A 188 -26.90 32.96 19.20
C LEU A 188 -27.13 32.06 20.43
N HIS A 189 -28.18 31.24 20.39
CA HIS A 189 -28.41 30.26 21.44
C HIS A 189 -27.24 29.26 21.51
N GLU A 190 -26.78 28.93 22.71
CA GLU A 190 -25.76 27.90 22.89
C GLU A 190 -26.31 26.51 22.56
N LEU A 191 -25.47 25.66 21.98
CA LEU A 191 -25.77 24.24 21.80
C LEU A 191 -25.15 23.41 22.93
N LYS A 192 -25.71 22.23 23.18
CA LYS A 192 -25.23 21.34 24.25
C LYS A 192 -24.28 20.27 23.74
N THR A 193 -24.49 19.72 22.55
CA THR A 193 -23.82 18.47 22.11
C THR A 193 -22.64 18.68 21.18
N ALA A 194 -22.60 19.74 20.37
CA ALA A 194 -21.65 19.87 19.25
C ALA A 194 -20.17 19.81 19.66
N GLU A 195 -19.80 20.36 20.82
CA GLU A 195 -18.42 20.21 21.34
C GLU A 195 -18.09 18.73 21.65
N ASN A 196 -19.03 18.02 22.27
CA ASN A 196 -18.88 16.60 22.60
C ASN A 196 -18.87 15.72 21.34
N ASP A 197 -19.73 16.05 20.37
CA ASP A 197 -19.77 15.42 19.04
C ASP A 197 -18.41 15.55 18.35
N GLY A 198 -17.87 16.77 18.28
CA GLY A 198 -16.55 17.03 17.71
C GLY A 198 -15.42 16.25 18.39
N ARG A 199 -15.37 16.27 19.73
CA ARG A 199 -14.34 15.51 20.49
C ARG A 199 -14.42 14.02 20.21
N LYS A 200 -15.63 13.45 20.21
CA LYS A 200 -15.80 12.01 20.04
C LYS A 200 -15.48 11.58 18.61
N VAL A 201 -15.96 12.31 17.61
CA VAL A 201 -15.63 12.07 16.20
C VAL A 201 -14.12 12.14 15.98
N ALA A 202 -13.44 13.17 16.50
CA ALA A 202 -11.99 13.28 16.42
C ALA A 202 -11.29 12.03 16.99
N SER A 203 -11.62 11.63 18.22
CA SER A 203 -11.03 10.44 18.84
C SER A 203 -11.27 9.16 18.03
N VAL A 204 -12.47 8.96 17.49
CA VAL A 204 -12.80 7.77 16.69
C VAL A 204 -11.97 7.73 15.40
N LEU A 205 -11.83 8.87 14.71
CA LEU A 205 -11.05 8.97 13.48
C LEU A 205 -9.54 8.78 13.74
N GLU A 206 -9.01 9.31 14.85
CA GLU A 206 -7.61 9.12 15.25
C GLU A 206 -7.34 7.67 15.66
N ASP A 207 -8.14 7.12 16.57
CA ASP A 207 -7.88 5.85 17.22
C ASP A 207 -8.16 4.66 16.31
N LEU A 208 -9.31 4.67 15.63
CA LEU A 208 -9.79 3.53 14.83
C LEU A 208 -9.39 3.63 13.36
N TYR A 209 -9.10 4.83 12.85
CA TYR A 209 -8.85 5.04 11.42
C TYR A 209 -7.48 5.69 11.12
N ARG A 210 -6.74 6.14 12.14
CA ARG A 210 -5.42 6.77 12.02
C ARG A 210 -5.43 8.03 11.16
N PHE A 211 -6.50 8.80 11.25
CA PHE A 211 -6.57 10.10 10.58
C PHE A 211 -5.65 11.09 11.31
N LYS A 212 -5.05 12.01 10.55
CA LYS A 212 -4.44 13.22 11.11
C LYS A 212 -5.54 14.26 11.34
N VAL A 213 -5.98 14.43 12.59
CA VAL A 213 -7.11 15.30 12.91
C VAL A 213 -6.65 16.69 13.35
N THR A 214 -7.32 17.71 12.84
CA THR A 214 -7.33 19.07 13.38
C THR A 214 -8.69 19.30 14.01
N LEU A 215 -8.74 19.40 15.33
CA LEU A 215 -9.96 19.65 16.09
C LEU A 215 -10.09 21.13 16.43
N LEU A 216 -11.18 21.77 16.03
CA LEU A 216 -11.55 23.12 16.39
C LEU A 216 -12.84 23.10 17.22
N LEU A 217 -12.78 23.66 18.43
CA LEU A 217 -13.94 23.74 19.30
C LEU A 217 -14.30 25.19 19.56
N ASN A 218 -15.58 25.51 19.46
CA ASN A 218 -16.11 26.86 19.63
C ASN A 218 -15.33 27.88 18.76
N ALA A 219 -15.14 27.52 17.50
CA ALA A 219 -14.30 28.23 16.56
C ALA A 219 -15.00 29.46 15.99
N LYS A 220 -14.27 30.57 15.89
CA LYS A 220 -14.74 31.76 15.19
C LYS A 220 -14.62 31.58 13.69
N ARG A 221 -15.27 32.46 12.93
CA ARG A 221 -15.19 32.46 11.47
C ARG A 221 -13.75 32.43 10.94
N ALA A 222 -12.89 33.28 11.50
CA ALA A 222 -11.50 33.39 11.08
C ALA A 222 -10.72 32.08 11.29
N ASP A 223 -10.95 31.37 12.40
CA ASP A 223 -10.26 30.12 12.72
C ASP A 223 -10.60 29.02 11.70
N ILE A 224 -11.88 28.88 11.37
CA ILE A 224 -12.37 27.90 10.39
C ILE A 224 -11.78 28.20 9.01
N MET A 225 -11.81 29.46 8.58
CA MET A 225 -11.26 29.86 7.28
C MET A 225 -9.74 29.65 7.18
N LEU A 226 -9.00 29.95 8.26
CA LEU A 226 -7.56 29.70 8.32
C LEU A 226 -7.25 28.21 8.23
N ALA A 227 -8.02 27.35 8.91
CA ALA A 227 -7.86 25.91 8.83
C ALA A 227 -8.16 25.36 7.42
N LEU A 228 -9.24 25.81 6.78
CA LEU A 228 -9.58 25.45 5.41
C LEU A 228 -8.47 25.86 4.42
N ASN A 229 -7.96 27.09 4.54
CA ASN A 229 -6.86 27.57 3.70
C ASN A 229 -5.55 26.80 3.94
N LYS A 230 -5.25 26.44 5.19
CA LYS A 230 -4.08 25.62 5.51
C LYS A 230 -4.17 24.26 4.83
N LEU A 231 -5.32 23.58 4.91
CA LEU A 231 -5.55 22.29 4.26
C LEU A 231 -5.42 22.39 2.73
N ARG A 232 -6.00 23.43 2.13
CA ARG A 232 -5.84 23.71 0.70
C ARG A 232 -4.37 23.80 0.28
N ASN A 233 -3.52 24.41 1.10
CA ASN A 233 -2.12 24.62 0.77
C ASN A 233 -1.21 23.44 1.13
N SER A 234 -1.66 22.52 1.99
CA SER A 234 -0.82 21.44 2.52
C SER A 234 -1.12 20.06 1.95
N LEU A 235 -2.34 19.82 1.47
CA LEU A 235 -2.75 18.50 0.98
C LEU A 235 -2.37 18.31 -0.49
N THR A 236 -2.13 17.06 -0.85
CA THR A 236 -1.72 16.57 -2.17
C THR A 236 -2.72 15.53 -2.69
N GLU A 237 -2.58 15.09 -3.94
CA GLU A 237 -3.43 14.05 -4.56
C GLU A 237 -3.28 12.66 -3.89
N ASP A 238 -2.31 12.49 -2.98
CA ASP A 238 -2.18 11.29 -2.15
C ASP A 238 -2.93 11.38 -0.82
N ASP A 239 -3.60 12.50 -0.55
CA ASP A 239 -4.35 12.74 0.67
C ASP A 239 -5.87 12.63 0.45
N ASN A 240 -6.58 12.31 1.53
CA ASN A 240 -8.03 12.31 1.64
C ASN A 240 -8.43 13.23 2.80
N LEU A 241 -9.47 14.03 2.62
CA LEU A 241 -9.93 14.99 3.61
C LEU A 241 -11.37 14.72 4.03
N LEU A 242 -11.60 14.51 5.32
CA LEU A 242 -12.92 14.55 5.93
C LEU A 242 -13.12 15.86 6.68
N ILE A 243 -14.24 16.54 6.48
CA ILE A 243 -14.62 17.70 7.27
C ILE A 243 -15.89 17.35 8.03
N PHE A 244 -15.81 17.32 9.36
CA PHE A 244 -16.97 17.15 10.23
C PHE A 244 -17.33 18.50 10.83
N TYR A 245 -18.58 18.91 10.71
CA TYR A 245 -19.09 20.15 11.30
C TYR A 245 -20.33 19.84 12.15
N ALA A 246 -20.32 20.24 13.41
CA ALA A 246 -21.47 20.28 14.28
C ALA A 246 -21.65 21.70 14.84
N GLY A 247 -22.82 22.28 14.64
CA GLY A 247 -23.11 23.67 14.99
C GLY A 247 -24.38 24.19 14.33
N HIS A 248 -24.69 25.46 14.56
CA HIS A 248 -25.81 26.12 13.90
C HIS A 248 -25.56 26.25 12.40
N GLY A 249 -26.64 26.20 11.62
CA GLY A 249 -26.57 26.35 10.18
C GLY A 249 -27.85 26.92 9.60
N LEU A 250 -27.72 28.02 8.85
CA LEU A 250 -28.86 28.70 8.26
C LEU A 250 -29.05 28.25 6.82
N LEU A 251 -30.30 28.02 6.41
CA LEU A 251 -30.67 27.85 5.01
C LEU A 251 -31.43 29.10 4.55
N ASP A 252 -30.87 29.81 3.58
CA ASP A 252 -31.59 30.81 2.80
C ASP A 252 -32.29 30.11 1.63
N GLU A 253 -33.58 29.81 1.82
CA GLU A 253 -34.40 29.15 0.80
C GLU A 253 -34.62 30.01 -0.44
N GLN A 254 -34.58 31.34 -0.31
CA GLN A 254 -34.78 32.27 -1.41
C GLN A 254 -33.54 32.34 -2.30
N GLY A 255 -32.36 32.30 -1.68
CA GLY A 255 -31.07 32.29 -2.36
C GLY A 255 -30.52 30.90 -2.74
N ASP A 256 -31.17 29.80 -2.33
CA ASP A 256 -30.64 28.42 -2.40
C ASP A 256 -29.24 28.26 -1.77
N GLU A 257 -28.94 29.05 -0.73
CA GLU A 257 -27.61 29.11 -0.09
C GLU A 257 -27.69 28.64 1.36
N GLY A 258 -26.70 27.87 1.78
CA GLY A 258 -26.56 27.37 3.14
C GLY A 258 -25.36 28.01 3.80
N TYR A 259 -25.44 28.18 5.11
CA TYR A 259 -24.39 28.83 5.89
C TYR A 259 -24.06 28.01 7.11
N TRP A 260 -22.76 27.80 7.36
CA TRP A 260 -22.28 27.46 8.68
C TRP A 260 -22.15 28.73 9.52
N LEU A 261 -22.65 28.67 10.76
CA LEU A 261 -22.59 29.76 11.71
C LEU A 261 -21.49 29.46 12.76
N PRO A 262 -20.35 30.17 12.74
CA PRO A 262 -19.32 30.09 13.77
C PRO A 262 -19.77 30.71 15.10
N VAL A 263 -19.00 30.55 16.18
CA VAL A 263 -19.45 31.03 17.51
C VAL A 263 -19.59 32.56 17.64
N ASP A 264 -18.96 33.31 16.76
CA ASP A 264 -19.08 34.76 16.65
C ASP A 264 -20.15 35.22 15.64
N ALA A 265 -20.94 34.29 15.08
CA ALA A 265 -22.06 34.59 14.20
C ALA A 265 -23.11 35.48 14.88
N LYS A 266 -23.68 36.40 14.10
CA LYS A 266 -24.80 37.27 14.47
C LYS A 266 -25.96 37.02 13.53
N LYS A 267 -27.19 36.97 14.06
CA LYS A 267 -28.40 36.56 13.32
C LYS A 267 -28.71 37.41 12.07
N ASP A 268 -28.30 38.68 12.06
CA ASP A 268 -28.64 39.62 10.98
C ASP A 268 -27.38 40.16 10.28
N ASN A 269 -26.27 39.42 10.29
CA ASN A 269 -25.01 39.87 9.67
C ASN A 269 -24.19 38.71 9.09
N GLU A 270 -24.33 38.52 7.77
CA GLU A 270 -23.65 37.51 6.95
C GLU A 270 -22.11 37.59 6.97
N ILE A 271 -21.52 38.72 7.34
CA ILE A 271 -20.05 38.87 7.44
C ILE A 271 -19.46 37.83 8.41
N TYR A 272 -20.23 37.41 9.41
CA TYR A 272 -19.83 36.42 10.40
C TYR A 272 -20.19 34.99 10.01
N TRP A 273 -20.79 34.75 8.85
CA TRP A 273 -21.21 33.42 8.40
C TRP A 273 -20.23 32.87 7.36
N ILE A 274 -20.28 31.56 7.12
CA ILE A 274 -19.49 30.89 6.09
C ILE A 274 -20.47 30.22 5.13
N SER A 275 -20.57 30.73 3.90
CA SER A 275 -21.45 30.12 2.90
C SER A 275 -20.92 28.77 2.44
N ASN A 276 -21.85 27.87 2.10
CA ASN A 276 -21.54 26.57 1.54
C ASN A 276 -20.90 26.71 0.15
N SER A 277 -21.29 27.73 -0.62
CA SER A 277 -20.60 28.09 -1.87
C SER A 277 -19.13 28.45 -1.67
N TYR A 278 -18.78 29.18 -0.60
CA TYR A 278 -17.39 29.49 -0.27
C TYR A 278 -16.63 28.21 0.10
N ILE A 279 -17.21 27.37 0.95
CA ILE A 279 -16.64 26.07 1.34
C ILE A 279 -16.39 25.22 0.07
N ALA A 280 -17.39 25.08 -0.78
CA ALA A 280 -17.28 24.34 -2.03
C ALA A 280 -16.16 24.88 -2.94
N THR A 281 -16.04 26.21 -3.05
CA THR A 281 -14.99 26.86 -3.83
C THR A 281 -13.59 26.54 -3.29
N VAL A 282 -13.40 26.59 -1.98
CA VAL A 282 -12.12 26.22 -1.35
C VAL A 282 -11.81 24.75 -1.60
N LEU A 283 -12.78 23.84 -1.38
CA LEU A 283 -12.57 22.39 -1.48
C LEU A 283 -12.43 21.88 -2.92
N LYS A 284 -12.97 22.61 -3.90
CA LYS A 284 -12.66 22.39 -5.32
C LYS A 284 -11.18 22.55 -5.61
N ALA A 285 -10.54 23.53 -4.98
CA ALA A 285 -9.13 23.86 -5.16
C ALA A 285 -8.17 23.05 -4.28
N VAL A 286 -8.68 22.28 -3.30
CA VAL A 286 -7.88 21.35 -2.51
C VAL A 286 -7.43 20.18 -3.41
N ALA A 287 -6.15 19.83 -3.38
CA ALA A 287 -5.58 18.73 -4.19
C ALA A 287 -5.89 17.33 -3.63
N ALA A 288 -6.41 17.19 -2.41
CA ALA A 288 -6.81 15.89 -1.86
C ALA A 288 -7.70 15.11 -2.84
N ARG A 289 -7.43 13.83 -3.03
CA ARG A 289 -8.13 13.00 -4.01
C ARG A 289 -9.59 12.78 -3.65
N HIS A 290 -9.88 12.50 -2.37
CA HIS A 290 -11.25 12.48 -1.87
C HIS A 290 -11.47 13.59 -0.83
N VAL A 291 -12.60 14.28 -0.94
CA VAL A 291 -13.10 15.18 0.11
C VAL A 291 -14.53 14.79 0.46
N LEU A 292 -14.79 14.56 1.74
CA LEU A 292 -16.11 14.30 2.29
C LEU A 292 -16.44 15.34 3.35
N ILE A 293 -17.57 16.02 3.20
CA ILE A 293 -18.16 16.82 4.27
C ILE A 293 -19.23 15.99 4.99
N VAL A 294 -19.20 15.97 6.31
CA VAL A 294 -20.23 15.40 7.17
C VAL A 294 -20.74 16.54 8.06
N SER A 295 -21.91 17.06 7.73
CA SER A 295 -22.49 18.25 8.36
C SER A 295 -23.65 17.86 9.26
N ASP A 296 -23.45 17.94 10.57
CA ASP A 296 -24.51 17.90 11.56
C ASP A 296 -25.17 19.28 11.71
N SER A 297 -25.63 19.79 10.57
CA SER A 297 -26.31 21.07 10.40
C SER A 297 -27.00 21.07 9.03
N CYS A 298 -27.84 22.07 8.76
CA CYS A 298 -28.31 22.33 7.40
C CYS A 298 -27.12 22.52 6.45
N TYR A 299 -27.20 21.94 5.25
CA TYR A 299 -26.25 22.18 4.17
C TYR A 299 -27.00 22.23 2.83
N SER A 300 -27.08 23.40 2.20
CA SER A 300 -27.65 23.54 0.84
C SER A 300 -26.63 23.09 -0.22
N GLY A 301 -27.09 22.33 -1.22
CA GLY A 301 -26.21 21.78 -2.26
C GLY A 301 -26.89 20.76 -3.18
N LYS A 302 -28.17 20.98 -3.50
CA LYS A 302 -29.09 19.97 -4.07
C LYS A 302 -28.66 19.44 -5.45
N LEU A 303 -27.81 18.43 -5.47
CA LEU A 303 -27.81 17.35 -6.47
C LEU A 303 -27.82 16.04 -5.68
N SER A 304 -29.01 15.62 -5.26
CA SER A 304 -29.17 14.35 -4.57
C SER A 304 -28.77 13.24 -5.53
N ARG A 305 -27.77 12.45 -5.15
CA ARG A 305 -27.47 11.22 -5.88
C ARG A 305 -28.52 10.21 -5.43
N ASP A 306 -29.22 9.63 -6.39
CA ASP A 306 -30.09 8.50 -6.10
C ASP A 306 -29.20 7.45 -5.39
N ALA A 307 -29.56 7.07 -4.16
CA ALA A 307 -28.78 6.13 -3.35
C ALA A 307 -28.76 4.70 -3.94
N GLY A 308 -29.25 4.54 -5.18
CA GLY A 308 -29.24 3.33 -6.01
C GLY A 308 -27.86 2.95 -6.55
N GLY A 309 -26.85 2.93 -5.68
CA GLY A 309 -25.64 2.17 -5.96
C GLY A 309 -25.97 0.67 -6.16
N PRO A 310 -25.10 -0.11 -6.83
CA PRO A 310 -25.38 -1.51 -7.14
C PRO A 310 -25.82 -2.28 -5.88
N ARG A 311 -27.02 -2.86 -5.92
CA ARG A 311 -27.54 -3.79 -4.90
C ARG A 311 -26.50 -4.87 -4.66
N VAL A 312 -25.91 -4.89 -3.46
CA VAL A 312 -25.18 -6.00 -2.82
C VAL A 312 -24.55 -6.99 -3.83
N SER A 313 -23.76 -6.47 -4.76
CA SER A 313 -22.73 -7.26 -5.41
C SER A 313 -21.57 -7.24 -4.44
N LEU A 314 -20.96 -8.39 -4.17
CA LEU A 314 -19.82 -8.51 -3.25
C LEU A 314 -18.72 -7.52 -3.67
N LYS A 315 -18.68 -6.35 -3.01
CA LYS A 315 -17.68 -5.31 -3.22
C LYS A 315 -16.32 -5.89 -2.81
N ASN A 316 -15.57 -6.33 -3.81
CA ASN A 316 -14.24 -6.90 -3.61
C ASN A 316 -13.18 -5.79 -3.57
N LEU A 317 -11.94 -6.15 -3.25
CA LEU A 317 -10.84 -5.19 -3.13
C LEU A 317 -10.61 -4.39 -4.44
N ASN A 318 -10.83 -5.00 -5.61
CA ASN A 318 -10.65 -4.31 -6.90
C ASN A 318 -11.67 -3.19 -7.11
N TYR A 319 -12.91 -3.36 -6.64
CA TYR A 319 -13.89 -2.28 -6.64
C TYR A 319 -13.40 -1.08 -5.83
N TYR A 320 -12.91 -1.31 -4.61
CA TYR A 320 -12.39 -0.25 -3.75
C TYR A 320 -11.15 0.43 -4.33
N LYS A 321 -10.22 -0.33 -4.93
CA LYS A 321 -9.06 0.23 -5.64
C LYS A 321 -9.48 1.13 -6.81
N ASN A 322 -10.53 0.75 -7.54
CA ASN A 322 -11.00 1.52 -8.70
C ASN A 322 -11.62 2.86 -8.28
N ILE A 323 -12.48 2.88 -7.26
CA ILE A 323 -13.08 4.13 -6.78
C ILE A 323 -12.05 5.01 -6.06
N ALA A 324 -11.06 4.41 -5.39
CA ALA A 324 -10.00 5.14 -4.70
C ALA A 324 -9.02 5.88 -5.62
N ARG A 325 -9.02 5.57 -6.92
CA ARG A 325 -8.18 6.23 -7.93
C ARG A 325 -8.83 7.45 -8.57
N LYS A 326 -10.15 7.63 -8.39
CA LYS A 326 -10.91 8.71 -9.03
C LYS A 326 -11.17 9.83 -8.04
N LYS A 327 -11.18 11.07 -8.50
CA LYS A 327 -11.46 12.21 -7.63
C LYS A 327 -12.90 12.14 -7.09
N SER A 328 -13.07 12.46 -5.82
CA SER A 328 -14.38 12.49 -5.16
C SER A 328 -14.58 13.73 -4.31
N ARG A 329 -15.77 14.31 -4.39
CA ARG A 329 -16.24 15.46 -3.60
C ARG A 329 -17.70 15.23 -3.23
N CYS A 330 -17.96 14.90 -1.97
CA CYS A 330 -19.31 14.53 -1.52
C CYS A 330 -19.65 15.19 -0.19
N VAL A 331 -20.95 15.27 0.11
CA VAL A 331 -21.50 15.81 1.34
C VAL A 331 -22.55 14.86 1.89
N ILE A 332 -22.50 14.60 3.20
CA ILE A 332 -23.60 14.03 3.98
C ILE A 332 -24.05 15.10 4.97
N SER A 333 -25.35 15.39 5.03
CA SER A 333 -25.91 16.32 6.00
C SER A 333 -26.98 15.65 6.86
N SER A 334 -27.23 16.17 8.06
CA SER A 334 -28.26 15.63 8.96
C SER A 334 -29.69 15.83 8.43
N GLY A 335 -29.89 16.87 7.61
CA GLY A 335 -31.13 17.14 6.86
C GLY A 335 -32.34 17.46 7.74
N GLY A 336 -32.99 18.60 7.47
CA GLY A 336 -34.17 19.06 8.22
C GLY A 336 -34.16 20.58 8.43
N LEU A 337 -35.32 21.16 8.71
CA LEU A 337 -35.44 22.55 9.14
C LEU A 337 -34.99 22.65 10.60
N GLU A 338 -34.27 23.73 10.94
CA GLU A 338 -33.84 24.02 12.30
C GLU A 338 -34.99 24.08 13.32
N PRO A 339 -34.69 23.89 14.62
CA PRO A 339 -33.38 23.50 15.15
C PRO A 339 -33.15 21.98 15.07
N VAL A 340 -31.91 21.58 14.76
CA VAL A 340 -31.43 20.21 14.98
C VAL A 340 -31.71 19.88 16.46
N ILE A 341 -32.25 18.69 16.73
CA ILE A 341 -32.58 18.27 18.08
C ILE A 341 -31.26 18.16 18.88
N ASP A 342 -30.93 19.20 19.65
CA ASP A 342 -29.72 19.33 20.47
C ASP A 342 -29.78 18.54 21.79
N SER A 343 -30.90 17.85 22.01
CA SER A 343 -31.15 16.98 23.15
C SER A 343 -31.99 15.79 22.70
N GLY A 344 -31.36 14.64 22.47
CA GLY A 344 -32.07 13.44 22.03
C GLY A 344 -31.20 12.27 21.56
N GLY A 345 -29.92 12.51 21.25
CA GLY A 345 -28.98 11.43 20.96
C GLY A 345 -28.45 10.76 22.24
N LYS A 346 -27.75 9.63 22.06
CA LYS A 346 -27.17 8.85 23.15
C LYS A 346 -25.89 9.51 23.67
N ASN A 347 -25.58 9.34 24.95
CA ASN A 347 -24.31 9.74 25.58
C ASN A 347 -23.94 11.23 25.42
N GLY A 348 -24.94 12.12 25.35
CA GLY A 348 -24.72 13.56 25.20
C GLY A 348 -24.29 13.97 23.79
N HIS A 349 -24.64 13.18 22.78
CA HIS A 349 -24.44 13.49 21.37
C HIS A 349 -25.76 13.90 20.69
N SER A 350 -25.68 14.58 19.55
CA SER A 350 -26.84 14.72 18.67
C SER A 350 -27.25 13.35 18.11
N ILE A 351 -28.48 13.21 17.59
CA ILE A 351 -28.96 11.94 17.02
C ILE A 351 -28.13 11.55 15.78
N PHE A 352 -27.81 12.51 14.94
CA PHE A 352 -27.01 12.31 13.74
C PHE A 352 -25.56 11.96 14.09
N ALA A 353 -24.92 12.73 14.97
CA ALA A 353 -23.55 12.48 15.41
C ALA A 353 -23.41 11.13 16.12
N ALA A 354 -24.33 10.78 17.03
CA ALA A 354 -24.36 9.49 17.71
C ALA A 354 -24.40 8.34 16.70
N THR A 355 -25.29 8.43 15.72
CA THR A 355 -25.43 7.40 14.69
C THR A 355 -24.18 7.30 13.80
N PHE A 356 -23.59 8.44 13.42
CA PHE A 356 -22.34 8.47 12.65
C PHE A 356 -21.19 7.82 13.43
N ILE A 357 -21.04 8.17 14.71
CA ILE A 357 -20.04 7.61 15.63
C ILE A 357 -20.22 6.09 15.76
N ASP A 358 -21.44 5.62 16.04
CA ASP A 358 -21.75 4.20 16.20
C ASP A 358 -21.42 3.42 14.91
N THR A 359 -21.79 3.99 13.75
CA THR A 359 -21.50 3.38 12.44
C THR A 359 -20.00 3.21 12.19
N LEU A 360 -19.18 4.19 12.61
CA LEU A 360 -17.73 4.10 12.53
C LEU A 360 -17.15 3.08 13.52
N ILE A 361 -17.62 3.06 14.76
CA ILE A 361 -17.15 2.14 15.80
C ILE A 361 -17.47 0.68 15.44
N GLU A 362 -18.64 0.43 14.86
CA GLU A 362 -19.10 -0.90 14.45
C GLU A 362 -18.48 -1.39 13.14
N ASN A 363 -17.80 -0.52 12.38
CA ASN A 363 -17.20 -0.89 11.12
C ASN A 363 -16.11 -1.96 11.30
N LYS A 364 -16.18 -3.06 10.55
CA LYS A 364 -15.21 -4.17 10.61
C LYS A 364 -14.35 -4.31 9.35
N GLY A 365 -14.52 -3.44 8.35
CA GLY A 365 -13.81 -3.54 7.07
C GLY A 365 -13.70 -2.21 6.34
N ILE A 366 -13.57 -2.27 5.01
CA ILE A 366 -13.64 -1.08 4.16
C ILE A 366 -15.11 -0.69 3.99
N MET A 367 -15.42 0.57 4.26
CA MET A 367 -16.76 1.14 4.11
C MET A 367 -16.68 2.39 3.24
N ASP A 368 -17.47 2.44 2.17
CA ASP A 368 -17.63 3.65 1.35
C ASP A 368 -18.74 4.57 1.88
N THR A 369 -18.86 5.77 1.31
CA THR A 369 -19.82 6.77 1.79
C THR A 369 -21.27 6.35 1.59
N ASN A 370 -21.58 5.58 0.54
CA ASN A 370 -22.94 5.09 0.33
C ASN A 370 -23.34 4.09 1.42
N MET A 371 -22.44 3.17 1.79
CA MET A 371 -22.65 2.25 2.91
C MET A 371 -22.80 2.99 4.24
N LEU A 372 -21.94 3.98 4.49
CA LEU A 372 -22.03 4.85 5.67
C LEU A 372 -23.39 5.57 5.69
N PHE A 373 -23.74 6.27 4.61
CA PHE A 373 -24.96 7.05 4.50
C PHE A 373 -26.22 6.19 4.68
N THR A 374 -26.28 5.02 4.05
CA THR A 374 -27.42 4.11 4.17
C THR A 374 -27.66 3.71 5.62
N LYS A 375 -26.60 3.37 6.36
CA LYS A 375 -26.69 3.03 7.79
C LYS A 375 -27.10 4.24 8.63
N VAL A 376 -26.47 5.39 8.39
CA VAL A 376 -26.75 6.62 9.14
C VAL A 376 -28.18 7.10 8.91
N ARG A 377 -28.61 7.23 7.65
CA ARG A 377 -29.96 7.65 7.29
C ARG A 377 -31.02 6.74 7.90
N HIS A 378 -30.85 5.42 7.78
CA HIS A 378 -31.81 4.47 8.35
C HIS A 378 -31.95 4.64 9.87
N SER A 379 -30.84 4.72 10.60
CA SER A 379 -30.89 4.89 12.06
C SER A 379 -31.40 6.27 12.49
N VAL A 380 -31.06 7.35 11.80
CA VAL A 380 -31.56 8.70 12.12
C VAL A 380 -33.07 8.81 11.89
N MET A 381 -33.58 8.29 10.76
CA MET A 381 -35.02 8.33 10.44
C MET A 381 -35.87 7.44 11.37
N LEU A 382 -35.28 6.43 12.02
CA LEU A 382 -35.97 5.63 13.03
C LEU A 382 -36.09 6.33 14.39
N ASN A 383 -35.19 7.28 14.68
CA ASN A 383 -35.07 7.91 16.00
C ASN A 383 -35.43 9.41 16.00
N SER A 384 -35.73 10.00 14.84
CA SER A 384 -36.02 11.43 14.70
C SER A 384 -36.83 11.73 13.43
N SER A 385 -37.31 12.97 13.31
CA SER A 385 -37.90 13.51 12.08
C SER A 385 -36.85 14.03 11.08
N GLN A 386 -35.57 13.97 11.41
CA GLN A 386 -34.50 14.41 10.52
C GLN A 386 -34.40 13.45 9.33
N THR A 387 -34.04 14.00 8.17
CA THR A 387 -33.94 13.24 6.92
C THR A 387 -32.56 13.48 6.30
N PRO A 388 -31.53 12.73 6.71
CA PRO A 388 -30.17 12.94 6.25
C PRO A 388 -30.03 12.92 4.74
N GLU A 389 -29.29 13.85 4.17
CA GLU A 389 -29.10 13.94 2.71
C GLU A 389 -27.68 13.55 2.31
N TYR A 390 -27.54 13.02 1.10
CA TYR A 390 -26.25 12.69 0.48
C TYR A 390 -26.21 13.22 -0.95
N SER A 391 -25.18 14.00 -1.25
CA SER A 391 -25.02 14.64 -2.55
C SER A 391 -23.56 14.77 -2.96
N ASP A 392 -23.35 14.94 -4.26
CA ASP A 392 -22.06 15.39 -4.76
C ASP A 392 -21.92 16.90 -4.49
N LEU A 393 -20.71 17.34 -4.15
CA LEU A 393 -20.42 18.76 -3.97
C LEU A 393 -20.46 19.44 -5.35
N ARG A 394 -21.53 20.22 -5.61
CA ARG A 394 -21.77 20.90 -6.89
C ARG A 394 -20.51 21.60 -7.41
N ASN A 395 -20.21 21.40 -8.70
CA ASN A 395 -19.11 22.07 -9.42
C ASN A 395 -17.70 21.89 -8.83
N ALA A 396 -17.48 20.89 -7.95
CA ALA A 396 -16.20 20.68 -7.27
C ALA A 396 -15.24 19.68 -7.95
N GLY A 397 -15.58 19.16 -9.13
CA GLY A 397 -14.74 18.24 -9.90
C GLY A 397 -14.81 16.78 -9.42
N HIS A 398 -16.01 16.29 -9.14
CA HIS A 398 -16.25 14.87 -8.83
C HIS A 398 -16.12 14.02 -10.09
N GLU A 399 -15.38 12.91 -10.03
CA GLU A 399 -15.08 12.03 -11.18
C GLU A 399 -15.59 10.58 -11.00
N GLY A 400 -16.48 10.35 -10.03
CA GLY A 400 -17.06 9.04 -9.74
C GLY A 400 -16.22 8.19 -8.78
N GLY A 401 -15.27 8.79 -8.05
CA GLY A 401 -14.61 8.16 -6.91
C GLY A 401 -15.47 8.21 -5.64
N ASP A 402 -14.96 7.64 -4.56
CA ASP A 402 -15.66 7.66 -3.27
C ASP A 402 -14.68 7.72 -2.09
N PHE A 403 -15.09 8.36 -1.00
CA PHE A 403 -14.34 8.38 0.23
C PHE A 403 -14.45 7.04 0.95
N LEU A 404 -13.33 6.53 1.46
CA LEU A 404 -13.26 5.21 2.09
C LEU A 404 -12.87 5.32 3.56
N PHE A 405 -13.61 4.61 4.41
CA PHE A 405 -13.33 4.41 5.82
C PHE A 405 -12.68 3.04 6.00
N ILE A 406 -11.38 3.05 6.35
CA ILE A 406 -10.57 1.84 6.51
C ILE A 406 -10.12 1.75 7.97
N ARG A 407 -10.75 0.87 8.74
CA ARG A 407 -10.39 0.65 10.14
C ARG A 407 -8.98 0.05 10.28
N ARG A 408 -8.26 0.43 11.34
CA ARG A 408 -6.86 0.09 11.60
C ARG A 408 -6.65 -0.68 12.90
#